data_AF-A0A954K3N0-F1
#
_entry.id   AF-A0A954K3N0-F1
#
_cell.length_a   1.000
_cell.length_b   1.000
_cell.length_c   1.000
_cell.angle_alpha   90.00
_cell.angle_beta   90.00
_cell.angle_gamma   90.00
#
_symmetry.space_group_name_H-M   'P 1'
#
loop_
_entity.id
_entity.type
_entity.pdbx_description
1 polymer ?
#
loop_
_entity_poly.entity_id
_entity_poly.type
_entity_poly.pdbx_seq_one_letter_code
_entity_poly.pdbx_strand_id
1 'polypeptide(L)'
;MSLMRRLSLLIVFMSSIGILAGCGNAPQAESKAETATTSTGPRELESPEELLKKVEQAIEIARKQYHLESDKHSPWEIYHGMLAFRKDYTIKKEGKDVNALEWISSGVFFDNEPWFQKTEFGGRAHPYTKSNAFEGHKNQSLAILAMADVPLDHTFQTPDGPITVADIVENAKKEIQENEEVTWSLWGLVHYLGPDATWLDKKGEEWRMEDLVYMQNATLSNDSACGGTHALFALSYARNTY
;
A
#
# COMPACT_ATOMS: atom_id res chain seq x y z
N MET A 1 16.69 17.06 -50.91
CA MET A 1 17.86 16.27 -50.44
C MET A 1 18.90 17.24 -49.92
N SER A 2 18.92 17.47 -48.61
CA SER A 2 19.94 18.26 -47.90
C SER A 2 20.29 17.49 -46.64
N LEU A 3 21.53 17.02 -46.54
CA LEU A 3 22.04 16.19 -45.45
C LEU A 3 22.29 17.07 -44.22
N MET A 4 21.49 16.90 -43.16
CA MET A 4 21.78 17.46 -41.84
C MET A 4 22.85 16.61 -41.14
N ARG A 5 23.91 17.28 -40.69
CA ARG A 5 25.03 16.78 -39.91
C ARG A 5 24.56 16.19 -38.58
N ARG A 6 25.01 14.98 -38.25
CA ARG A 6 24.92 14.38 -36.91
C ARG A 6 26.00 14.99 -36.01
N LEU A 7 25.59 15.51 -34.85
CA LEU A 7 26.48 15.97 -33.79
C LEU A 7 26.54 14.88 -32.71
N SER A 8 27.68 14.19 -32.60
CA SER A 8 27.98 13.30 -31.48
C SER A 8 29.01 14.01 -30.58
N LEU A 9 28.64 14.38 -29.36
CA LEU A 9 29.60 14.79 -28.33
C LEU A 9 29.91 13.57 -27.46
N LEU A 10 31.14 13.07 -27.58
CA LEU A 10 31.77 12.17 -26.63
C LEU A 10 32.66 13.04 -25.72
N ILE A 11 32.38 13.09 -24.42
CA ILE A 11 33.24 13.80 -23.46
C ILE A 11 34.13 12.76 -22.76
N VAL A 12 35.43 12.83 -23.02
CA VAL A 12 36.48 12.10 -22.32
C VAL A 12 37.01 13.01 -21.22
N PHE A 13 36.89 12.60 -19.95
CA PHE A 13 37.59 13.26 -18.84
C PHE A 13 38.92 12.56 -18.58
N MET A 14 40.02 13.28 -18.81
CA MET A 14 41.39 12.85 -18.59
C MET A 14 41.85 13.38 -17.22
N SER A 15 42.16 12.47 -16.29
CA SER A 15 42.68 12.79 -14.96
C SER A 15 44.12 13.33 -15.05
N SER A 16 44.37 14.48 -14.43
CA SER A 16 45.71 15.03 -14.24
C SER A 16 46.15 14.83 -12.79
N ILE A 17 47.25 14.10 -12.60
CA ILE A 17 47.92 13.87 -11.31
C ILE A 17 48.86 15.04 -11.06
N GLY A 18 48.66 15.75 -9.95
CA GLY A 18 49.61 16.71 -9.39
C GLY A 18 50.16 16.19 -8.07
N ILE A 19 51.45 15.93 -8.01
CA ILE A 19 52.20 15.58 -6.79
C ILE A 19 52.76 16.87 -6.20
N LEU A 20 52.50 17.13 -4.91
CA LEU A 20 53.39 17.92 -4.06
C LEU A 20 53.59 17.19 -2.74
N ALA A 21 54.86 17.00 -2.40
CA ALA A 21 55.33 16.35 -1.19
C ALA A 21 55.19 17.27 0.03
N GLY A 22 54.85 16.67 1.17
CA GLY A 22 54.91 17.32 2.48
C GLY A 22 55.07 16.27 3.57
N CYS A 23 56.33 16.02 3.97
CA CYS A 23 56.65 15.25 5.18
C CYS A 23 56.37 16.12 6.41
N GLY A 24 55.51 15.64 7.30
CA GLY A 24 55.33 16.17 8.65
C GLY A 24 54.71 15.08 9.52
N ASN A 25 55.48 14.61 10.50
CA ASN A 25 55.06 13.61 11.49
C ASN A 25 53.78 14.06 12.20
N ALA A 26 52.65 13.43 11.89
CA ALA A 26 51.47 13.42 12.73
C ALA A 26 51.53 12.17 13.63
N PRO A 27 51.21 12.28 14.94
CA PRO A 27 51.18 11.12 15.81
C PRO A 27 50.15 10.12 15.27
N GLN A 28 50.56 8.85 15.24
CA GLN A 28 49.71 7.72 14.92
C GLN A 28 48.48 7.79 15.84
N ALA A 29 47.33 8.15 15.29
CA ALA A 29 46.07 8.04 16.01
C ALA A 29 45.87 6.56 16.31
N GLU A 30 46.05 6.20 17.58
CA GLU A 30 45.69 4.89 18.09
C GLU A 30 44.27 4.58 17.64
N SER A 31 44.14 3.48 16.89
CA SER A 31 42.88 2.82 16.64
C SER A 31 42.24 2.52 17.99
N LYS A 32 41.35 3.40 18.45
CA LYS A 32 40.38 3.07 19.50
C LYS A 32 39.57 1.92 18.94
N ALA A 33 39.94 0.71 19.37
CA ALA A 33 39.15 -0.48 19.18
C ALA A 33 37.70 -0.13 19.56
N GLU A 34 36.81 -0.25 18.58
CA GLU A 34 35.38 -0.32 18.82
C GLU A 34 35.19 -1.29 19.99
N THR A 35 34.66 -0.75 21.07
CA THR A 35 34.31 -1.53 22.23
C THR A 35 33.24 -2.49 21.74
N ALA A 36 33.65 -3.73 21.50
CA ALA A 36 32.77 -4.82 21.13
C ALA A 36 31.56 -4.76 22.06
N THR A 37 30.40 -4.48 21.47
CA THR A 37 29.11 -4.52 22.15
C THR A 37 29.09 -5.82 22.91
N THR A 38 29.09 -5.74 24.24
CA THR A 38 29.06 -6.91 25.09
C THR A 38 27.80 -7.67 24.69
N SER A 39 27.97 -8.82 24.03
CA SER A 39 26.88 -9.74 23.77
C SER A 39 26.35 -10.12 25.14
N THR A 40 25.30 -9.45 25.59
CA THR A 40 24.44 -9.95 26.65
C THR A 40 24.13 -11.40 26.26
N GLY A 41 24.25 -12.33 27.20
CA GLY A 41 24.01 -13.76 26.97
C GLY A 41 22.66 -14.04 26.31
N PRO A 42 22.32 -15.30 26.01
CA PRO A 42 21.09 -15.63 25.28
C PRO A 42 19.92 -14.86 25.88
N ARG A 43 19.41 -13.87 25.13
CA ARG A 43 18.24 -13.12 25.57
C ARG A 43 17.14 -14.16 25.61
N GLU A 44 16.68 -14.49 26.81
CA GLU A 44 15.55 -15.40 26.97
C GLU A 44 14.42 -14.80 26.13
N LEU A 45 14.08 -15.52 25.05
CA LEU A 45 13.04 -15.08 24.14
C LEU A 45 11.73 -15.12 24.91
N GLU A 46 10.98 -14.04 24.85
CA GLU A 46 9.67 -13.99 25.48
C GLU A 46 8.78 -15.11 24.94
N SER A 47 7.97 -15.72 25.81
CA SER A 47 7.07 -16.78 25.36
C SER A 47 6.04 -16.22 24.37
N PRO A 48 5.49 -17.06 23.48
CA PRO A 48 4.42 -16.66 22.57
C PRO A 48 3.24 -15.97 23.28
N GLU A 49 2.88 -16.42 24.49
CA GLU A 49 1.80 -15.84 25.30
C GLU A 49 2.12 -14.41 25.77
N GLU A 50 3.35 -14.16 26.23
CA GLU A 50 3.76 -12.82 26.64
C GLU A 50 3.85 -11.86 25.44
N LEU A 51 4.29 -12.35 24.28
CA LEU A 51 4.27 -11.59 23.04
C LEU A 51 2.83 -11.26 22.61
N LEU A 52 1.91 -12.21 22.67
CA LEU A 52 0.51 -11.99 22.34
C LEU A 52 -0.11 -10.92 23.23
N LYS A 53 0.14 -10.98 24.54
CA LYS A 53 -0.34 -9.97 25.50
C LYS A 53 0.15 -8.56 25.17
N LYS A 54 1.41 -8.42 24.72
CA LYS A 54 1.95 -7.13 24.28
C LYS A 54 1.32 -6.64 22.99
N VAL A 55 1.05 -7.55 22.05
CA VAL A 55 0.31 -7.22 20.81
C VAL A 55 -1.09 -6.73 21.15
N GLU A 56 -1.83 -7.43 22.01
CA GLU A 56 -3.15 -7.02 22.48
C GLU A 56 -3.10 -5.64 23.17
N GLN A 57 -2.11 -5.42 24.04
CA GLN A 57 -1.91 -4.15 24.70
C GLN A 57 -1.63 -3.02 23.70
N ALA A 58 -0.79 -3.27 22.68
CA ALA A 58 -0.48 -2.29 21.64
C ALA A 58 -1.72 -1.93 20.81
N ILE A 59 -2.55 -2.92 20.46
CA ILE A 59 -3.83 -2.71 19.77
C ILE A 59 -4.76 -1.85 20.62
N GLU A 60 -4.87 -2.15 21.91
CA GLU A 60 -5.77 -1.43 22.81
C GLU A 60 -5.32 0.01 23.06
N ILE A 61 -4.01 0.23 23.21
CA ILE A 61 -3.42 1.58 23.25
C ILE A 61 -3.73 2.32 21.96
N ALA A 62 -3.51 1.69 20.81
CA ALA A 62 -3.75 2.32 19.52
C ALA A 62 -5.23 2.71 19.34
N ARG A 63 -6.14 1.84 19.75
CA ARG A 63 -7.59 2.07 19.71
C ARG A 63 -8.03 3.23 20.61
N LYS A 64 -7.43 3.38 21.79
CA LYS A 64 -7.84 4.39 22.80
C LYS A 64 -7.15 5.74 22.66
N GLN A 65 -5.91 5.77 22.18
CA GLN A 65 -5.08 6.97 22.21
C GLN A 65 -4.96 7.66 20.85
N TYR A 66 -5.09 6.92 19.74
CA TYR A 66 -4.87 7.45 18.39
C TYR A 66 -6.17 7.42 17.58
N HIS A 67 -7.14 8.24 17.98
CA HIS A 67 -8.36 8.43 17.21
C HIS A 67 -8.10 9.37 16.03
N LEU A 68 -8.41 8.90 14.83
CA LEU A 68 -8.55 9.78 13.69
C LEU A 68 -9.90 10.49 13.77
N GLU A 69 -9.91 11.73 13.29
CA GLU A 69 -11.09 12.61 13.29
C GLU A 69 -11.49 12.92 11.85
N SER A 70 -12.79 12.84 11.57
CA SER A 70 -13.38 12.96 10.23
C SER A 70 -13.09 14.28 9.51
N ASP A 71 -12.84 15.34 10.27
CA ASP A 71 -12.61 16.71 9.80
C ASP A 71 -11.13 17.11 9.77
N LYS A 72 -10.24 16.28 10.36
CA LYS A 72 -8.80 16.56 10.44
C LYS A 72 -7.95 15.64 9.59
N HIS A 73 -8.45 14.44 9.30
CA HIS A 73 -7.68 13.42 8.61
C HIS A 73 -8.26 13.13 7.24
N SER A 74 -7.36 12.82 6.32
CA SER A 74 -7.67 12.50 4.94
C SER A 74 -8.40 11.16 4.80
N PRO A 75 -9.05 10.93 3.63
CA PRO A 75 -9.51 9.62 3.23
C PRO A 75 -8.43 8.56 3.38
N TRP A 76 -7.22 8.83 2.90
CA TRP A 76 -6.11 7.90 2.98
C TRP A 76 -5.85 7.46 4.43
N GLU A 77 -5.71 8.39 5.37
CA GLU A 77 -5.43 8.09 6.77
C GLU A 77 -6.56 7.30 7.43
N ILE A 78 -7.81 7.74 7.25
CA ILE A 78 -8.98 7.08 7.84
C ILE A 78 -9.15 5.67 7.27
N TYR A 79 -9.03 5.48 5.95
CA TYR A 79 -9.16 4.15 5.35
C TYR A 79 -8.10 3.18 5.89
N HIS A 80 -6.86 3.64 6.07
CA HIS A 80 -5.78 2.80 6.61
C HIS A 80 -6.03 2.35 8.05
N GLY A 81 -6.85 3.06 8.84
CA GLY A 81 -7.25 2.59 10.17
C GLY A 81 -8.00 1.25 10.14
N MET A 82 -8.71 0.94 9.05
CA MET A 82 -9.36 -0.36 8.85
C MET A 82 -8.34 -1.50 8.74
N LEU A 83 -7.08 -1.21 8.34
CA LEU A 83 -6.04 -2.23 8.31
C LEU A 83 -5.69 -2.81 9.68
N ALA A 84 -5.89 -2.02 10.74
CA ALA A 84 -5.66 -2.45 12.12
C ALA A 84 -6.94 -2.96 12.76
N PHE A 85 -8.05 -2.23 12.61
CA PHE A 85 -9.25 -2.44 13.42
C PHE A 85 -10.44 -3.06 12.69
N ARG A 86 -10.30 -3.37 11.38
CA ARG A 86 -11.32 -4.05 10.55
C ARG A 86 -12.65 -3.29 10.59
N LYS A 87 -13.78 -4.03 10.60
CA LYS A 87 -15.15 -3.50 10.66
C LYS A 87 -15.46 -2.78 11.98
N ASP A 88 -14.70 -3.05 13.05
CA ASP A 88 -14.90 -2.43 14.37
C ASP A 88 -14.15 -1.10 14.52
N TYR A 89 -13.51 -0.62 13.45
CA TYR A 89 -12.77 0.63 13.49
C TYR A 89 -13.68 1.82 13.82
N THR A 90 -13.27 2.65 14.79
CA THR A 90 -13.98 3.86 15.18
C THR A 90 -13.13 5.10 14.95
N ILE A 91 -13.79 6.18 14.52
CA ILE A 91 -13.22 7.52 14.38
C ILE A 91 -14.05 8.52 15.19
N LYS A 92 -13.48 9.70 15.43
CA LYS A 92 -14.23 10.83 15.99
C LYS A 92 -14.92 11.60 14.87
N LYS A 93 -16.21 11.83 15.03
CA LYS A 93 -16.98 12.79 14.24
C LYS A 93 -17.66 13.73 15.21
N GLU A 94 -17.32 15.02 15.16
CA GLU A 94 -17.89 16.05 16.05
C GLU A 94 -17.76 15.66 17.54
N GLY A 95 -16.61 15.11 17.91
CA GLY A 95 -16.31 14.66 19.28
C GLY A 95 -16.96 13.34 19.71
N LYS A 96 -17.77 12.70 18.86
CA LYS A 96 -18.41 11.41 19.14
C LYS A 96 -17.70 10.27 18.40
N ASP A 97 -17.62 9.11 19.05
CA ASP A 97 -17.18 7.89 18.37
C ASP A 97 -18.27 7.42 17.41
N VAL A 98 -17.87 7.19 16.16
CA VAL A 98 -18.71 6.59 15.13
C VAL A 98 -17.95 5.44 14.49
N ASN A 99 -18.68 4.43 14.01
CA ASN A 99 -18.07 3.38 13.19
C ASN A 99 -17.54 3.99 11.89
N ALA A 100 -16.28 3.71 11.57
CA ALA A 100 -15.62 4.27 10.42
C ALA A 100 -16.22 3.75 9.12
N LEU A 101 -16.41 2.43 8.98
CA LEU A 101 -16.99 1.85 7.77
C LEU A 101 -18.38 2.42 7.48
N GLU A 102 -19.25 2.51 8.48
CA GLU A 102 -20.58 3.12 8.33
C GLU A 102 -20.51 4.59 7.93
N TRP A 103 -19.61 5.36 8.55
CA TRP A 103 -19.42 6.77 8.20
C TRP A 103 -18.91 6.94 6.77
N ILE A 104 -17.88 6.19 6.37
CA ILE A 104 -17.33 6.16 5.02
C ILE A 104 -18.42 5.84 3.99
N SER A 105 -19.27 4.87 4.33
CA SER A 105 -20.36 4.38 3.48
C SER A 105 -21.48 5.40 3.26
N SER A 106 -21.57 6.43 4.11
CA SER A 106 -22.64 7.44 4.08
C SER A 106 -22.53 8.48 2.96
N GLY A 107 -21.52 8.39 2.09
CA GLY A 107 -21.33 9.31 0.95
C GLY A 107 -20.55 10.55 1.32
N VAL A 108 -19.42 10.34 2.00
CA VAL A 108 -18.55 11.41 2.49
C VAL A 108 -17.75 12.07 1.36
N PHE A 109 -17.43 13.35 1.57
CA PHE A 109 -16.62 14.15 0.66
C PHE A 109 -15.32 14.56 1.35
N PHE A 110 -14.27 14.74 0.55
CA PHE A 110 -13.02 15.35 0.98
C PHE A 110 -12.51 16.25 -0.15
N ASP A 111 -12.09 17.48 0.18
CA ASP A 111 -11.69 18.48 -0.80
C ASP A 111 -12.72 18.70 -1.94
N ASN A 112 -14.02 18.66 -1.60
CA ASN A 112 -15.17 18.73 -2.52
C ASN A 112 -15.30 17.58 -3.52
N GLU A 113 -14.54 16.49 -3.34
CA GLU A 113 -14.63 15.29 -4.15
C GLU A 113 -15.26 14.13 -3.35
N PRO A 114 -16.14 13.32 -3.96
CA PRO A 114 -16.77 12.20 -3.28
C PRO A 114 -15.77 11.06 -3.07
N TRP A 115 -15.80 10.37 -1.93
CA TRP A 115 -14.89 9.24 -1.69
C TRP A 115 -15.13 8.04 -2.60
N PHE A 116 -16.36 7.85 -3.05
CA PHE A 116 -16.71 6.79 -3.97
C PHE A 116 -17.44 7.36 -5.17
N GLN A 117 -17.19 6.77 -6.33
CA GLN A 117 -17.66 7.22 -7.62
C GLN A 117 -18.26 6.04 -8.38
N LYS A 118 -19.34 6.28 -9.12
CA LYS A 118 -19.76 5.36 -10.18
C LYS A 118 -18.77 5.40 -11.34
N THR A 119 -18.63 4.28 -12.02
CA THR A 119 -17.84 4.16 -13.25
C THR A 119 -18.69 3.49 -14.34
N GLU A 120 -18.16 3.42 -15.56
CA GLU A 120 -18.81 2.65 -16.63
C GLU A 120 -18.87 1.13 -16.35
N PHE A 121 -18.07 0.65 -15.38
CA PHE A 121 -17.93 -0.78 -15.04
C PHE A 121 -18.45 -1.13 -13.64
N GLY A 122 -19.16 -0.22 -12.98
CA GLY A 122 -19.64 -0.40 -11.60
C GLY A 122 -19.30 0.82 -10.75
N GLY A 123 -18.30 0.69 -9.88
CA GLY A 123 -17.90 1.76 -8.98
C GLY A 123 -16.44 1.67 -8.56
N ARG A 124 -15.94 2.71 -7.90
CA ARG A 124 -14.58 2.73 -7.35
C ARG A 124 -14.48 3.68 -6.17
N ALA A 125 -13.45 3.48 -5.35
CA ALA A 125 -12.95 4.55 -4.49
C ALA A 125 -12.32 5.66 -5.33
N HIS A 126 -12.32 6.88 -4.81
CA HIS A 126 -11.78 8.04 -5.50
C HIS A 126 -10.27 7.83 -5.76
N PRO A 127 -9.78 8.02 -7.00
CA PRO A 127 -8.38 7.81 -7.32
C PRO A 127 -7.46 8.85 -6.68
N TYR A 128 -6.15 8.63 -6.75
CA TYR A 128 -5.13 9.58 -6.30
C TYR A 128 -5.36 11.00 -6.85
N THR A 129 -5.24 11.99 -5.97
CA THR A 129 -5.21 13.42 -6.34
C THR A 129 -3.89 14.08 -5.93
N LYS A 130 -3.51 13.89 -4.67
CA LYS A 130 -2.26 14.34 -4.07
C LYS A 130 -1.85 13.37 -2.97
N SER A 131 -0.60 13.47 -2.53
CA SER A 131 -0.07 12.65 -1.44
C SER A 131 -0.99 12.71 -0.21
N ASN A 132 -1.33 11.54 0.31
CA ASN A 132 -2.15 11.34 1.50
C ASN A 132 -3.53 12.03 1.43
N ALA A 133 -4.14 12.14 0.25
CA ALA A 133 -5.54 12.57 0.13
C ALA A 133 -6.47 11.37 0.00
N PHE A 134 -6.53 10.78 -1.20
CA PHE A 134 -7.27 9.56 -1.49
C PHE A 134 -6.32 8.36 -1.63
N GLU A 135 -6.79 7.26 -2.21
CA GLU A 135 -5.95 6.07 -2.39
C GLU A 135 -4.66 6.41 -3.15
N GLY A 136 -3.53 6.00 -2.56
CA GLY A 136 -2.20 6.29 -3.13
C GLY A 136 -1.90 5.41 -4.34
N HIS A 137 -2.55 4.25 -4.40
CA HIS A 137 -2.37 3.22 -5.40
C HIS A 137 -3.74 2.74 -5.86
N LYS A 138 -3.85 2.38 -7.12
CA LYS A 138 -5.07 1.83 -7.70
C LYS A 138 -5.51 0.60 -6.90
N ASN A 139 -6.81 0.54 -6.57
CA ASN A 139 -7.43 -0.56 -5.83
C ASN A 139 -6.91 -0.74 -4.39
N GLN A 140 -6.15 0.21 -3.82
CA GLN A 140 -5.73 0.14 -2.42
C GLN A 140 -6.95 0.11 -1.48
N SER A 141 -8.00 0.87 -1.78
CA SER A 141 -9.24 0.83 -0.99
C SER A 141 -9.91 -0.55 -1.06
N LEU A 142 -9.93 -1.19 -2.23
CA LEU A 142 -10.47 -2.55 -2.42
C LEU A 142 -9.70 -3.58 -1.59
N ALA A 143 -8.36 -3.51 -1.59
CA ALA A 143 -7.53 -4.38 -0.78
C ALA A 143 -7.77 -4.19 0.72
N ILE A 144 -7.96 -2.95 1.18
CA ILE A 144 -8.29 -2.67 2.58
C ILE A 144 -9.68 -3.21 2.95
N LEU A 145 -10.67 -3.10 2.05
CA LEU A 145 -12.00 -3.70 2.24
C LEU A 145 -11.93 -5.22 2.36
N ALA A 146 -11.17 -5.87 1.47
CA ALA A 146 -10.92 -7.31 1.52
C ALA A 146 -10.27 -7.74 2.84
N MET A 147 -9.28 -6.97 3.29
CA MET A 147 -8.60 -7.24 4.55
C MET A 147 -9.54 -7.04 5.76
N ALA A 148 -10.43 -6.06 5.69
CA ALA A 148 -11.51 -5.85 6.64
C ALA A 148 -12.69 -6.82 6.45
N ASP A 149 -12.64 -7.77 5.50
CA ASP A 149 -13.68 -8.75 5.20
C ASP A 149 -15.05 -8.12 4.85
N VAL A 150 -15.07 -6.92 4.28
CA VAL A 150 -16.32 -6.22 3.97
C VAL A 150 -17.10 -6.99 2.89
N PRO A 151 -18.38 -7.33 3.11
CA PRO A 151 -19.10 -8.22 2.21
C PRO A 151 -19.42 -7.56 0.86
N LEU A 152 -19.58 -8.39 -0.18
CA LEU A 152 -19.81 -7.95 -1.56
C LEU A 152 -21.05 -7.05 -1.74
N ASP A 153 -22.08 -7.25 -0.93
CA ASP A 153 -23.33 -6.49 -0.95
C ASP A 153 -23.30 -5.20 -0.11
N HIS A 154 -22.19 -4.94 0.60
CA HIS A 154 -22.02 -3.70 1.35
C HIS A 154 -22.04 -2.49 0.42
N THR A 155 -22.82 -1.47 0.77
CA THR A 155 -23.08 -0.31 -0.10
C THR A 155 -22.33 0.94 0.34
N PHE A 156 -21.79 1.69 -0.64
CA PHE A 156 -21.28 3.04 -0.46
C PHE A 156 -22.15 4.03 -1.23
N GLN A 157 -22.58 5.10 -0.57
CA GLN A 157 -23.29 6.19 -1.26
C GLN A 157 -22.32 6.99 -2.13
N THR A 158 -22.77 7.37 -3.32
CA THR A 158 -22.06 8.28 -4.24
C THR A 158 -23.04 9.37 -4.71
N PRO A 159 -22.55 10.48 -5.29
CA PRO A 159 -23.43 11.51 -5.86
C PRO A 159 -24.38 10.98 -6.93
N ASP A 160 -23.98 9.94 -7.67
CA ASP A 160 -24.73 9.35 -8.78
C ASP A 160 -25.55 8.11 -8.36
N GLY A 161 -25.74 7.93 -7.05
CA GLY A 161 -26.43 6.79 -6.44
C GLY A 161 -25.48 5.74 -5.85
N PRO A 162 -25.99 4.77 -5.08
CA PRO A 162 -25.15 3.82 -4.38
C PRO A 162 -24.39 2.89 -5.33
N ILE A 163 -23.23 2.42 -4.87
CA ILE A 163 -22.44 1.31 -5.41
C ILE A 163 -22.24 0.26 -4.32
N THR A 164 -21.91 -0.96 -4.71
CA THR A 164 -21.57 -2.09 -3.82
C THR A 164 -20.08 -2.40 -3.85
N VAL A 165 -19.59 -3.21 -2.91
CA VAL A 165 -18.24 -3.79 -3.02
C VAL A 165 -18.12 -4.64 -4.29
N ALA A 166 -19.16 -5.36 -4.69
CA ALA A 166 -19.19 -6.09 -5.95
C ALA A 166 -18.97 -5.17 -7.17
N ASP A 167 -19.55 -3.97 -7.18
CA ASP A 167 -19.33 -2.98 -8.24
C ASP A 167 -17.87 -2.49 -8.28
N ILE A 168 -17.20 -2.40 -7.11
CA ILE A 168 -15.77 -2.07 -7.01
C ILE A 168 -14.92 -3.23 -7.56
N VAL A 169 -15.28 -4.47 -7.26
CA VAL A 169 -14.62 -5.67 -7.80
C VAL A 169 -14.77 -5.74 -9.32
N GLU A 170 -15.96 -5.48 -9.86
CA GLU A 170 -16.20 -5.46 -11.32
C GLU A 170 -15.39 -4.38 -12.02
N ASN A 171 -15.34 -3.16 -11.45
CA ASN A 171 -14.49 -2.11 -11.98
C ASN A 171 -13.00 -2.50 -11.94
N ALA A 172 -12.53 -3.09 -10.84
CA ALA A 172 -11.15 -3.54 -10.72
C ALA A 172 -10.80 -4.57 -11.78
N LYS A 173 -11.65 -5.60 -11.99
CA LYS A 173 -11.49 -6.61 -13.06
C LYS A 173 -11.37 -5.99 -14.44
N LYS A 174 -12.22 -5.01 -14.75
CA LYS A 174 -12.25 -4.34 -16.07
C LYS A 174 -11.05 -3.44 -16.33
N GLU A 175 -10.47 -2.89 -15.28
CA GLU A 175 -9.39 -1.91 -15.40
C GLU A 175 -7.98 -2.51 -15.32
N ILE A 176 -7.81 -3.79 -15.00
CA ILE A 176 -6.48 -4.44 -14.93
C ILE A 176 -5.72 -4.27 -16.25
N GLN A 177 -4.43 -3.96 -16.15
CA GLN A 177 -3.54 -3.75 -17.29
C GLN A 177 -2.17 -4.41 -17.07
N GLU A 178 -1.54 -4.85 -18.15
CA GLU A 178 -0.13 -5.26 -18.12
C GLU A 178 0.78 -4.10 -17.68
N ASN A 179 1.91 -4.44 -17.04
CA ASN A 179 2.93 -3.50 -16.59
C ASN A 179 2.45 -2.44 -15.58
N GLU A 180 1.34 -2.68 -14.88
CA GLU A 180 0.91 -1.88 -13.73
C GLU A 180 1.32 -2.50 -12.38
N GLU A 181 1.23 -1.73 -11.30
CA GLU A 181 1.35 -2.28 -9.95
C GLU A 181 0.11 -3.10 -9.60
N VAL A 182 0.28 -4.42 -9.44
CA VAL A 182 -0.82 -5.35 -9.18
C VAL A 182 -1.04 -5.70 -7.71
N THR A 183 -0.18 -5.26 -6.80
CA THR A 183 -0.21 -5.64 -5.36
C THR A 183 -1.61 -5.57 -4.74
N TRP A 184 -2.26 -4.43 -4.90
CA TRP A 184 -3.57 -4.14 -4.29
C TRP A 184 -4.70 -4.84 -5.05
N SER A 185 -4.60 -4.92 -6.38
CA SER A 185 -5.52 -5.68 -7.22
C SER A 185 -5.49 -7.16 -6.87
N LEU A 186 -4.31 -7.77 -6.78
CA LEU A 186 -4.13 -9.18 -6.41
C LEU A 186 -4.75 -9.48 -5.05
N TRP A 187 -4.45 -8.63 -4.06
CA TRP A 187 -5.01 -8.77 -2.72
C TRP A 187 -6.54 -8.71 -2.72
N GLY A 188 -7.11 -7.65 -3.29
CA GLY A 188 -8.56 -7.48 -3.33
C GLY A 188 -9.26 -8.59 -4.12
N LEU A 189 -8.80 -8.86 -5.34
CA LEU A 189 -9.47 -9.79 -6.25
C LEU A 189 -9.36 -11.23 -5.77
N VAL A 190 -8.24 -11.68 -5.21
CA VAL A 190 -8.13 -13.07 -4.72
C VAL A 190 -9.05 -13.33 -3.53
N HIS A 191 -9.26 -12.32 -2.67
CA HIS A 191 -10.20 -12.41 -1.56
C HIS A 191 -11.64 -12.58 -2.05
N TYR A 192 -12.06 -11.76 -3.02
CA TYR A 192 -13.46 -11.74 -3.47
C TYR A 192 -13.82 -12.77 -4.54
N LEU A 193 -12.86 -13.18 -5.37
CA LEU A 193 -13.10 -14.09 -6.50
C LEU A 193 -12.53 -15.49 -6.28
N GLY A 194 -11.56 -15.64 -5.38
CA GLY A 194 -10.81 -16.88 -5.19
C GLY A 194 -9.66 -17.08 -6.20
N PRO A 195 -8.80 -18.07 -5.96
CA PRO A 195 -7.55 -18.25 -6.71
C PRO A 195 -7.74 -18.78 -8.13
N ASP A 196 -8.86 -19.43 -8.44
CA ASP A 196 -9.13 -20.02 -9.76
C ASP A 196 -9.94 -19.07 -10.67
N ALA A 197 -10.10 -17.81 -10.26
CA ALA A 197 -10.93 -16.85 -10.96
C ALA A 197 -10.37 -16.50 -12.34
N THR A 198 -11.28 -16.40 -13.31
CA THR A 198 -11.03 -15.89 -14.66
C THR A 198 -12.04 -14.81 -15.01
N TRP A 199 -11.64 -13.81 -15.78
CA TRP A 199 -12.53 -12.73 -16.21
C TRP A 199 -12.06 -12.08 -17.51
N LEU A 200 -12.95 -11.29 -18.13
CA LEU A 200 -12.62 -10.45 -19.27
C LEU A 200 -12.44 -9.00 -18.83
N ASP A 201 -11.39 -8.34 -19.30
CA ASP A 201 -11.16 -6.92 -19.07
C ASP A 201 -12.11 -6.04 -19.93
N LYS A 202 -11.83 -4.73 -20.00
CA LYS A 202 -12.60 -3.79 -20.85
C LYS A 202 -12.33 -3.92 -22.35
N LYS A 203 -11.25 -4.56 -22.77
CA LYS A 203 -10.91 -4.84 -24.18
C LYS A 203 -11.41 -6.21 -24.64
N GLY A 204 -11.89 -7.04 -23.71
CA GLY A 204 -12.29 -8.42 -23.97
C GLY A 204 -11.12 -9.41 -23.90
N GLU A 205 -9.99 -9.00 -23.32
CA GLU A 205 -8.84 -9.87 -23.05
C GLU A 205 -9.12 -10.71 -21.80
N GLU A 206 -8.79 -12.00 -21.87
CA GLU A 206 -8.98 -12.92 -20.74
C GLU A 206 -7.82 -12.77 -19.74
N TRP A 207 -8.20 -12.64 -18.48
CA TRP A 207 -7.33 -12.57 -17.32
C TRP A 207 -7.64 -13.70 -16.36
N ARG A 208 -6.61 -14.20 -15.69
CA ARG A 208 -6.69 -15.22 -14.65
C ARG A 208 -5.97 -14.70 -13.42
N MET A 209 -6.34 -15.20 -12.24
CA MET A 209 -5.63 -14.84 -11.00
C MET A 209 -4.12 -15.13 -11.08
N GLU A 210 -3.73 -16.21 -11.76
CA GLU A 210 -2.34 -16.58 -12.00
C GLU A 210 -1.54 -15.50 -12.74
N ASP A 211 -2.18 -14.73 -13.62
CA ASP A 211 -1.53 -13.65 -14.36
C ASP A 211 -1.12 -12.52 -13.40
N LEU A 212 -1.96 -12.20 -12.41
CA LEU A 212 -1.64 -11.22 -11.35
C LEU A 212 -0.54 -11.72 -10.42
N VAL A 213 -0.55 -13.01 -10.07
CA VAL A 213 0.53 -13.64 -9.29
C VAL A 213 1.86 -13.57 -10.05
N TYR A 214 1.85 -13.88 -11.34
CA TYR A 214 3.04 -13.79 -12.20
C TYR A 214 3.58 -12.37 -12.26
N MET A 215 2.72 -11.38 -12.53
CA MET A 215 3.09 -9.97 -12.55
C MET A 215 3.66 -9.52 -11.22
N GLN A 216 3.05 -9.89 -10.10
CA GLN A 216 3.52 -9.52 -8.77
C GLN A 216 4.91 -10.11 -8.46
N ASN A 217 5.11 -11.38 -8.82
CA ASN A 217 6.39 -12.06 -8.62
C ASN A 217 7.50 -11.43 -9.47
N ALA A 218 7.17 -10.96 -10.68
CA ALA A 218 8.11 -10.28 -11.58
C ALA A 218 8.56 -8.90 -11.08
N THR A 219 7.80 -8.27 -10.17
CA THR A 219 8.10 -6.93 -9.63
C THR A 219 8.58 -6.95 -8.18
N LEU A 220 8.87 -8.12 -7.60
CA LEU A 220 9.37 -8.20 -6.22
C LEU A 220 10.72 -7.49 -6.10
N SER A 221 10.78 -6.49 -5.23
CA SER A 221 12.01 -5.73 -4.95
C SER A 221 12.02 -5.21 -3.51
N ASN A 222 13.17 -5.32 -2.86
CA ASN A 222 13.43 -4.75 -1.54
C ASN A 222 13.55 -3.21 -1.57
N ASP A 223 13.66 -2.61 -2.76
CA ASP A 223 13.72 -1.14 -2.93
C ASP A 223 12.32 -0.50 -3.01
N SER A 224 11.26 -1.31 -2.99
CA SER A 224 9.87 -0.84 -2.99
C SER A 224 9.46 -0.27 -1.63
N ALA A 225 8.33 0.45 -1.59
CA ALA A 225 7.75 0.93 -0.34
C ALA A 225 7.64 -0.19 0.71
N CYS A 226 7.96 0.13 1.96
CA CYS A 226 7.99 -0.83 3.07
C CYS A 226 8.87 -2.06 2.81
N GLY A 227 9.89 -1.95 1.96
CA GLY A 227 10.80 -3.05 1.62
C GLY A 227 10.15 -4.16 0.79
N GLY A 228 9.07 -3.87 0.07
CA GLY A 228 8.34 -4.87 -0.74
C GLY A 228 7.42 -5.78 0.08
N THR A 229 7.20 -5.49 1.36
CA THR A 229 6.38 -6.33 2.26
C THR A 229 4.91 -6.41 1.84
N HIS A 230 4.34 -5.38 1.21
CA HIS A 230 2.97 -5.45 0.67
C HIS A 230 2.84 -6.50 -0.44
N ALA A 231 3.83 -6.60 -1.33
CA ALA A 231 3.86 -7.61 -2.38
C ALA A 231 3.96 -9.02 -1.80
N LEU A 232 4.84 -9.22 -0.81
CA LEU A 232 4.97 -10.50 -0.10
C LEU A 232 3.68 -10.87 0.64
N PHE A 233 3.01 -9.90 1.24
CA PHE A 233 1.71 -10.10 1.85
C PHE A 233 0.68 -10.56 0.82
N ALA A 234 0.51 -9.84 -0.29
CA ALA A 234 -0.48 -10.16 -1.32
C ALA A 234 -0.26 -11.58 -1.90
N LEU A 235 1.00 -11.96 -2.17
CA LEU A 235 1.36 -13.31 -2.62
C LEU A 235 1.06 -14.37 -1.56
N SER A 236 1.38 -14.10 -0.30
CA SER A 236 1.11 -15.03 0.80
C SER A 236 -0.39 -15.20 1.03
N TYR A 237 -1.16 -14.12 0.91
CA TYR A 237 -2.60 -14.12 1.02
C TYR A 237 -3.23 -14.94 -0.12
N ALA A 238 -2.81 -14.71 -1.37
CA ALA A 238 -3.26 -15.48 -2.52
C ALA A 238 -2.96 -16.97 -2.36
N ARG A 239 -1.74 -17.33 -1.94
CA ARG A 239 -1.35 -18.71 -1.62
C ARG A 239 -2.27 -19.35 -0.58
N ASN A 240 -2.60 -18.63 0.48
CA ASN A 240 -3.39 -19.15 1.59
C ASN A 240 -4.90 -19.26 1.30
N THR A 241 -5.34 -18.79 0.11
CA THR A 241 -6.72 -18.92 -0.36
C THR A 241 -6.94 -20.19 -1.20
N TYR A 242 -5.86 -20.93 -1.53
CA TYR A 242 -5.91 -22.27 -2.13
C TYR A 242 -6.27 -23.36 -1.11
#